data_AF-A0A1G2G238-F1
#
_entry.id   AF-A0A1G2G238-F1
#
_cell.length_a   1.000
_cell.length_b   1.000
_cell.length_c   1.000
_cell.angle_alpha   90.00
_cell.angle_beta   90.00
_cell.angle_gamma   90.00
#
_symmetry.space_group_name_H-M   'P 1'
#
loop_
_entity.id
_entity.type
_entity.pdbx_description
1 polymer ?
#
loop_
_entity_poly.entity_id
_entity_poly.type
_entity_poly.pdbx_seq_one_letter_code
_entity_poly.pdbx_strand_id
1 'polypeptide(L)'
;MNEQQKPGEIPDKSVRPSSEPQLENENKLPKLHTMKQDAAQYLKDRNISFLDLVSKEHEYAQEHPEKFEYRERVTEKAWFRGVLGLVFLVVVAAISYGVYVFLLTTDTLPPTETTPDRAFIPVEEREIITIRDDDRAGLLEKLEAARRDRLPSRSIKHVIVRIESFGGGSRFATIKDVMETLDFKTPNGFLENLNDKFDILVYYRPDGADIGFLLELKDHERAFAHMLGWEKDIMLDFRNLYFDADVTQPLLLFTDNVVRNIDVRSVPLQEHTTFSYGIFAKRFLIIATSDEFMDVLLGRLLVAPPR
;
A
#
# COMPACT_ATOMS: atom_id res chain seq x y z
N MET A 1 -44.66 27.55 -37.92
CA MET A 1 -45.80 27.32 -38.85
C MET A 1 -45.20 26.56 -40.04
N ASN A 2 -45.25 25.22 -40.11
CA ASN A 2 -46.44 24.34 -40.33
C ASN A 2 -47.22 24.81 -41.57
N GLU A 3 -47.49 24.05 -42.64
CA GLU A 3 -47.81 22.62 -42.86
C GLU A 3 -47.35 22.18 -44.28
N GLN A 4 -46.86 20.94 -44.53
CA GLN A 4 -47.57 19.76 -45.10
C GLN A 4 -48.52 20.09 -46.30
N GLN A 5 -48.51 19.40 -47.46
CA GLN A 5 -48.59 17.95 -47.69
C GLN A 5 -48.33 17.56 -49.19
N LYS A 6 -47.84 16.33 -49.43
CA LYS A 6 -47.65 15.56 -50.72
C LYS A 6 -49.00 15.22 -51.41
N PRO A 7 -49.13 14.62 -52.65
CA PRO A 7 -48.26 13.60 -53.30
C PRO A 7 -48.21 13.51 -54.87
N GLY A 8 -47.27 12.68 -55.37
CA GLY A 8 -47.43 11.69 -56.46
C GLY A 8 -47.71 12.11 -57.92
N GLU A 9 -46.79 11.80 -58.85
CA GLU A 9 -47.01 10.97 -60.06
C GLU A 9 -45.78 10.98 -60.98
N ILE A 10 -45.47 9.82 -61.58
CA ILE A 10 -44.40 9.61 -62.56
C ILE A 10 -45.04 9.72 -63.96
N PRO A 11 -44.54 10.56 -64.89
CA PRO A 11 -45.05 10.55 -66.24
C PRO A 11 -44.36 9.49 -67.08
N ASP A 12 -45.09 8.41 -67.31
CA ASP A 12 -45.00 7.51 -68.46
C ASP A 12 -45.15 8.33 -69.75
N LYS A 13 -44.17 8.23 -70.65
CA LYS A 13 -44.25 8.83 -71.99
C LYS A 13 -43.84 7.82 -73.03
N SER A 14 -44.76 6.88 -73.30
CA SER A 14 -44.79 6.14 -74.56
C SER A 14 -45.09 7.10 -75.71
N VAL A 15 -44.08 7.41 -76.53
CA VAL A 15 -44.28 8.07 -77.82
C VAL A 15 -44.43 6.98 -78.89
N ARG A 16 -45.66 6.80 -79.39
CA ARG A 16 -45.90 6.17 -80.69
C ARG A 16 -46.04 7.28 -81.72
N PRO A 17 -45.42 7.15 -82.90
CA PRO A 17 -45.95 7.76 -84.11
C PRO A 17 -46.50 6.68 -85.07
N SER A 18 -47.82 6.74 -85.24
CA SER A 18 -48.59 6.65 -86.49
C SER A 18 -47.91 6.28 -87.82
N SER A 19 -48.40 5.17 -88.39
CA SER A 19 -48.74 4.86 -89.80
C SER A 19 -49.12 6.07 -90.68
N GLU A 20 -48.93 6.19 -92.00
CA GLU A 20 -48.35 5.47 -93.17
C GLU A 20 -48.73 6.39 -94.38
N PRO A 21 -48.41 6.09 -95.67
CA PRO A 21 -47.18 5.63 -96.32
C PRO A 21 -46.81 6.53 -97.54
N GLN A 22 -45.62 6.38 -98.13
CA GLN A 22 -45.46 6.15 -99.58
C GLN A 22 -43.98 6.04 -100.01
N LEU A 23 -43.65 4.83 -100.50
CA LEU A 23 -42.81 4.45 -101.66
C LEU A 23 -41.44 5.15 -101.80
N GLU A 24 -40.29 4.47 -101.78
CA GLU A 24 -39.88 3.43 -102.74
C GLU A 24 -38.49 2.85 -102.35
N ASN A 25 -38.23 1.60 -102.74
CA ASN A 25 -36.98 0.83 -102.76
C ASN A 25 -36.57 -0.06 -101.56
N GLU A 26 -36.46 -1.34 -101.91
CA GLU A 26 -36.00 -2.48 -101.13
C GLU A 26 -34.62 -2.25 -100.47
N ASN A 27 -34.54 -2.42 -99.16
CA ASN A 27 -33.41 -3.16 -98.59
C ASN A 27 -33.80 -3.77 -97.24
N LYS A 28 -33.73 -5.10 -97.18
CA LYS A 28 -34.15 -5.93 -96.04
C LYS A 28 -33.40 -5.51 -94.77
N LEU A 29 -34.15 -5.27 -93.69
CA LEU A 29 -33.60 -5.12 -92.34
C LEU A 29 -32.62 -6.26 -92.03
N PRO A 30 -31.44 -5.98 -91.43
CA PRO A 30 -30.46 -7.02 -91.14
C PRO A 30 -31.04 -8.05 -90.17
N LYS A 31 -31.01 -9.32 -90.58
CA LYS A 31 -31.44 -10.46 -89.78
C LYS A 31 -30.58 -10.51 -88.52
N LEU A 32 -31.19 -10.37 -87.34
CA LEU A 32 -30.50 -10.43 -86.05
C LEU A 32 -29.78 -11.79 -85.92
N HIS A 33 -28.46 -11.77 -85.93
CA HIS A 33 -27.62 -12.93 -85.62
C HIS A 33 -27.62 -13.15 -84.11
N THR A 34 -28.00 -14.35 -83.67
CA THR A 34 -27.92 -14.74 -82.27
C THR A 34 -26.84 -15.81 -82.14
N MET A 35 -26.14 -15.87 -81.00
CA MET A 35 -25.17 -16.95 -80.72
C MET A 35 -25.77 -18.34 -80.97
N LYS A 36 -27.07 -18.51 -80.70
CA LYS A 36 -27.78 -19.77 -80.96
C LYS A 36 -27.88 -20.08 -82.46
N GLN A 37 -28.16 -19.09 -83.30
CA GLN A 37 -28.19 -19.25 -84.75
C GLN A 37 -26.80 -19.48 -85.33
N ASP A 38 -25.79 -18.76 -84.86
CA ASP A 38 -24.42 -18.91 -85.36
C ASP A 38 -23.84 -20.27 -84.96
N ALA A 39 -24.10 -20.74 -83.74
CA ALA A 39 -23.74 -22.09 -83.32
C ALA A 39 -24.45 -23.16 -84.16
N ALA A 40 -25.75 -23.00 -84.41
CA ALA A 40 -26.51 -23.95 -85.23
C ALA A 40 -26.05 -23.97 -86.70
N GLN A 41 -25.75 -22.81 -87.27
CA GLN A 41 -25.23 -22.69 -88.64
C GLN A 41 -23.82 -23.27 -88.74
N TYR A 42 -22.96 -23.05 -87.75
CA TYR A 42 -21.62 -23.63 -87.69
C TYR A 42 -21.63 -25.16 -87.61
N LEU A 43 -22.51 -25.73 -86.78
CA LEU A 43 -22.68 -27.19 -86.69
C LEU A 43 -23.15 -27.79 -88.02
N LYS A 44 -24.03 -27.07 -88.73
CA LYS A 44 -24.55 -27.50 -90.03
C LYS A 44 -23.51 -27.37 -91.15
N ASP A 45 -22.83 -26.25 -91.28
CA ASP A 45 -21.84 -26.00 -92.35
C ASP A 45 -20.62 -26.92 -92.24
N ARG A 46 -20.26 -27.33 -91.01
CA ARG A 46 -19.14 -28.23 -90.74
C ARG A 46 -19.53 -29.72 -90.67
N ASN A 47 -20.80 -30.08 -90.85
CA ASN A 47 -21.32 -31.45 -90.68
C ASN A 47 -20.85 -32.13 -89.38
N ILE A 48 -20.78 -31.37 -88.28
CA ILE A 48 -20.28 -31.90 -87.01
C ILE A 48 -21.38 -32.79 -86.41
N SER A 49 -21.12 -34.09 -86.37
CA SER A 49 -22.03 -35.06 -85.76
C SER A 49 -21.95 -34.96 -84.24
N PHE A 50 -23.06 -35.21 -83.54
CA PHE A 50 -23.13 -35.20 -82.08
C PHE A 50 -22.10 -36.16 -81.45
N LEU A 51 -21.85 -37.30 -82.09
CA LEU A 51 -20.84 -38.28 -81.68
C LEU A 51 -19.42 -37.71 -81.71
N ASP A 52 -19.12 -36.83 -82.68
CA ASP A 52 -17.81 -36.22 -82.86
C ASP A 52 -17.57 -35.10 -81.83
N LEU A 53 -18.65 -34.46 -81.37
CA LEU A 53 -18.61 -33.48 -80.28
C LEU A 53 -18.33 -34.17 -78.94
N VAL A 54 -19.01 -35.29 -78.69
CA VAL A 54 -18.83 -36.07 -77.46
C VAL A 54 -17.44 -36.72 -77.42
N SER A 55 -16.95 -37.28 -78.53
CA SER A 55 -15.60 -37.85 -78.58
C SER A 55 -14.54 -36.79 -78.33
N LYS A 56 -14.67 -35.61 -78.96
CA LYS A 56 -13.73 -34.51 -78.81
C LYS A 56 -13.75 -33.90 -77.40
N GLU A 57 -14.91 -33.87 -76.73
CA GLU A 57 -14.98 -33.46 -75.33
C GLU A 57 -14.37 -34.52 -74.40
N HIS A 58 -14.52 -35.81 -74.74
CA HIS A 58 -13.86 -36.88 -74.00
C HIS A 58 -12.34 -36.88 -74.19
N GLU A 59 -11.85 -36.63 -75.40
CA GLU A 59 -10.42 -36.41 -75.68
C GLU A 59 -9.90 -35.14 -74.99
N TYR A 60 -10.64 -34.03 -75.05
CA TYR A 60 -10.25 -32.80 -74.37
C TYR A 60 -10.17 -32.98 -72.84
N ALA A 61 -11.12 -33.70 -72.25
CA ALA A 61 -11.11 -34.03 -70.82
C ALA A 61 -10.00 -35.02 -70.42
N GLN A 62 -9.53 -35.87 -71.34
CA GLN A 62 -8.41 -36.79 -71.11
C GLN A 62 -7.04 -36.13 -71.33
N GLU A 63 -6.93 -35.24 -72.32
CA GLU A 63 -5.68 -34.52 -72.65
C GLU A 63 -5.44 -33.31 -71.75
N HIS A 64 -6.52 -32.70 -71.24
CA HIS A 64 -6.46 -31.59 -70.29
C HIS A 64 -7.10 -32.01 -68.96
N PRO A 65 -6.47 -32.91 -68.18
CA PRO A 65 -6.81 -33.01 -66.78
C PRO A 65 -6.29 -31.72 -66.13
N GLU A 66 -7.06 -30.64 -66.22
CA GLU A 66 -6.80 -29.41 -65.48
C GLU A 66 -6.79 -29.78 -64.00
N LYS A 67 -5.60 -30.04 -63.47
CA LYS A 67 -5.35 -29.99 -62.05
C LYS A 67 -5.56 -28.54 -61.67
N PHE A 68 -6.75 -28.22 -61.19
CA PHE A 68 -6.93 -27.09 -60.29
C PHE A 68 -5.99 -27.34 -59.10
N GLU A 69 -4.77 -26.82 -59.19
CA GLU A 69 -3.91 -26.67 -58.02
C GLU A 69 -4.58 -25.64 -57.13
N TYR A 70 -5.39 -26.15 -56.21
CA TYR A 70 -5.86 -25.39 -55.08
C TYR A 70 -4.63 -24.93 -54.32
N ARG A 71 -4.22 -23.67 -54.53
CA ARG A 71 -3.13 -23.05 -53.78
C ARG A 71 -3.47 -23.25 -52.30
N GLU A 72 -2.73 -24.16 -51.68
CA GLU A 72 -3.01 -24.68 -50.35
C GLU A 72 -3.24 -23.49 -49.42
N ARG A 73 -4.49 -23.34 -48.97
CA ARG A 73 -4.85 -22.34 -47.95
C ARG A 73 -3.83 -22.50 -46.85
N VAL A 74 -3.17 -21.40 -46.48
CA VAL A 74 -2.20 -21.30 -45.39
C VAL A 74 -2.58 -22.32 -44.34
N THR A 75 -1.81 -23.41 -44.27
CA THR A 75 -2.14 -24.62 -43.52
C THR A 75 -2.79 -24.22 -42.20
N GLU A 76 -4.03 -24.62 -41.91
CA GLU A 76 -4.74 -24.18 -40.68
C GLU A 76 -3.87 -24.36 -39.42
N LYS A 77 -2.97 -25.34 -39.46
CA LYS A 77 -1.94 -25.61 -38.46
C LYS A 77 -0.90 -24.49 -38.28
N ALA A 78 -0.49 -23.80 -39.34
CA ALA A 78 0.46 -22.68 -39.31
C ALA A 78 -0.19 -21.40 -38.75
N TRP A 79 -1.42 -21.11 -39.15
CA TRP A 79 -2.22 -20.04 -38.55
C TRP A 79 -2.45 -20.28 -37.06
N PHE A 80 -2.85 -21.50 -36.69
CA PHE A 80 -3.10 -21.85 -35.29
C PHE A 80 -1.82 -21.77 -34.43
N ARG A 81 -0.66 -22.16 -34.97
CA ARG A 81 0.65 -22.00 -34.29
C ARG A 81 1.04 -20.53 -34.12
N GLY A 82 0.73 -19.68 -35.10
CA GLY A 82 0.97 -18.23 -35.00
C GLY A 82 0.11 -17.57 -33.92
N VAL A 83 -1.18 -17.91 -33.87
CA VAL A 83 -2.11 -17.41 -32.85
C VAL A 83 -1.73 -17.91 -31.47
N LEU A 84 -1.37 -19.19 -31.32
CA LEU A 84 -0.94 -19.75 -30.04
C LEU A 84 0.37 -19.11 -29.54
N GLY A 85 1.30 -18.82 -30.44
CA GLY A 85 2.54 -18.09 -30.11
C GLY A 85 2.27 -16.66 -29.64
N LEU A 86 1.33 -15.96 -30.27
CA LEU A 86 0.91 -14.62 -29.86
C LEU A 86 0.27 -14.64 -28.46
N VAL A 87 -0.64 -15.58 -28.22
CA VAL A 87 -1.30 -15.73 -26.91
C VAL A 87 -0.28 -16.06 -25.82
N PHE A 88 0.68 -16.93 -26.10
CA PHE A 88 1.76 -17.24 -25.16
C PHE A 88 2.60 -16.00 -24.84
N LEU A 89 2.94 -15.18 -25.85
CA LEU A 89 3.68 -13.93 -25.65
C LEU A 89 2.92 -12.93 -24.77
N VAL A 90 1.61 -12.81 -24.98
CA VAL A 90 0.74 -11.94 -24.16
C VAL A 90 0.65 -12.44 -22.73
N VAL A 91 0.54 -13.75 -22.52
CA VAL A 91 0.53 -14.36 -21.17
C VAL A 91 1.87 -14.13 -20.47
N VAL A 92 2.99 -14.33 -21.16
CA VAL A 92 4.33 -14.08 -20.60
C VAL A 92 4.51 -12.60 -20.26
N ALA A 93 4.03 -11.68 -21.10
CA ALA A 93 4.07 -10.25 -20.83
C ALA A 93 3.18 -9.83 -19.65
N ALA A 94 2.01 -10.45 -19.49
CA ALA A 94 1.12 -10.20 -18.36
C ALA A 94 1.71 -10.73 -17.05
N ILE A 95 2.34 -11.92 -17.08
CA ILE A 95 3.03 -12.48 -15.92
C ILE A 95 4.25 -11.63 -15.55
N SER A 96 5.07 -11.24 -16.52
CA SER A 96 6.26 -10.42 -16.25
C SER A 96 5.88 -9.03 -15.74
N TYR A 97 4.81 -8.42 -16.26
CA TYR A 97 4.26 -7.17 -15.73
C TYR A 97 3.69 -7.36 -14.32
N GLY A 98 2.99 -8.46 -14.07
CA GLY A 98 2.48 -8.80 -12.73
C GLY A 98 3.61 -8.97 -11.71
N VAL A 99 4.70 -9.66 -12.07
CA VAL A 99 5.89 -9.81 -11.22
C VAL A 99 6.61 -8.47 -11.03
N TYR A 100 6.74 -7.66 -12.08
CA TYR A 100 7.33 -6.32 -12.00
C TYR A 100 6.56 -5.42 -11.05
N VAL A 101 5.22 -5.37 -11.18
CA VAL A 101 4.35 -4.61 -10.27
C VAL A 101 4.43 -5.18 -8.86
N PHE A 102 4.36 -6.50 -8.69
CA PHE A 102 4.46 -7.14 -7.38
C PHE A 102 5.78 -6.78 -6.68
N LEU A 103 6.92 -6.90 -7.36
CA LEU A 103 8.23 -6.50 -6.81
C LEU A 103 8.27 -5.00 -6.47
N LEU A 104 7.67 -4.13 -7.29
CA LEU A 104 7.60 -2.69 -7.02
C LEU A 104 6.64 -2.32 -5.86
N THR A 105 5.68 -3.19 -5.54
CA THR A 105 4.66 -2.95 -4.50
C THR A 105 4.98 -3.67 -3.19
N THR A 106 5.90 -4.65 -3.20
CA THR A 106 6.28 -5.38 -1.97
C THR A 106 7.05 -4.47 -1.01
N ASP A 107 7.78 -3.48 -1.53
CA ASP A 107 8.51 -2.48 -0.73
C ASP A 107 7.60 -1.36 -0.16
N THR A 108 6.31 -1.35 -0.50
CA THR A 108 5.36 -0.28 -0.12
C THR A 108 4.19 -0.76 0.72
N LEU A 109 4.22 -1.99 1.25
CA LEU A 109 3.29 -2.34 2.33
C LEU A 109 3.62 -1.42 3.51
N PRO A 110 2.70 -0.51 3.92
CA PRO A 110 2.91 0.23 5.15
C PRO A 110 3.11 -0.82 6.26
N PRO A 111 4.16 -0.66 7.10
CA PRO A 111 4.36 -1.58 8.21
C PRO A 111 3.03 -1.72 8.94
N THR A 112 2.57 -2.97 9.11
CA THR A 112 1.31 -3.25 9.79
C THR A 112 1.35 -2.50 11.12
N GLU A 113 0.50 -1.49 11.27
CA GLU A 113 0.46 -0.69 12.49
C GLU A 113 0.06 -1.62 13.65
N THR A 114 1.05 -2.10 14.40
CA THR A 114 0.82 -2.88 15.61
C THR A 114 0.03 -1.99 16.55
N THR A 115 -1.20 -2.34 16.89
CA THR A 115 -2.02 -1.56 17.82
C THR A 115 -1.21 -1.23 19.07
N PRO A 116 -1.26 0.02 19.57
CA PRO A 116 -0.41 0.44 20.67
C PRO A 116 -0.70 -0.40 21.91
N ASP A 117 0.36 -1.00 22.45
CA ASP A 117 0.26 -1.92 23.58
C ASP A 117 -0.41 -1.25 24.78
N ARG A 118 -1.16 -2.02 25.58
CA ARG A 118 -1.76 -1.50 26.81
C ARG A 118 -0.67 -1.17 27.82
N ALA A 119 -0.81 -0.02 28.48
CA ALA A 119 0.00 0.34 29.63
C ALA A 119 0.02 -0.79 30.66
N PHE A 120 1.15 -0.98 31.33
CA PHE A 120 1.32 -1.94 32.41
C PHE A 120 0.43 -1.62 33.62
N ILE A 121 0.12 -0.34 33.83
CA ILE A 121 -0.76 0.13 34.90
C ILE A 121 -2.05 0.75 34.35
N PRO A 122 -3.13 0.77 35.14
CA PRO A 122 -4.31 1.57 34.81
C PRO A 122 -3.94 3.05 34.70
N VAL A 123 -4.37 3.69 33.62
CA VAL A 123 -4.18 5.11 33.33
C VAL A 123 -5.50 5.76 32.93
N GLU A 124 -5.64 7.03 33.22
CA GLU A 124 -6.85 7.81 32.98
C GLU A 124 -6.95 8.22 31.50
N GLU A 125 -5.83 8.57 30.89
CA GLU A 125 -5.77 9.02 29.50
C GLU A 125 -4.58 8.41 28.76
N ARG A 126 -4.72 8.29 27.43
CA ARG A 126 -3.66 7.83 26.54
C ARG A 126 -3.53 8.82 25.38
N GLU A 127 -2.31 9.27 25.14
CA GLU A 127 -2.00 10.22 24.07
C GLU A 127 -0.94 9.61 23.15
N ILE A 128 -1.15 9.70 21.85
CA ILE A 128 -0.17 9.27 20.84
C ILE A 128 0.50 10.53 20.31
N ILE A 129 1.80 10.66 20.58
CA ILE A 129 2.63 11.75 20.05
C ILE A 129 3.39 11.26 18.83
N THR A 130 3.23 11.95 17.72
CA THR A 130 3.91 11.59 16.46
C THR A 130 5.13 12.46 16.25
N ILE A 131 6.32 11.90 16.17
CA ILE A 131 7.58 12.62 15.93
C ILE A 131 8.21 12.15 14.63
N ARG A 132 9.08 12.97 14.06
CA ARG A 132 9.95 12.54 12.95
C ARG A 132 11.13 11.77 13.53
N ASP A 133 11.72 10.91 12.70
CA ASP A 133 12.95 10.20 13.05
C ASP A 133 14.06 11.19 13.46
N ASP A 134 14.71 10.93 14.60
CA ASP A 134 15.74 11.78 15.23
C ASP A 134 15.31 13.22 15.62
N ASP A 135 14.01 13.47 15.78
CA ASP A 135 13.50 14.80 16.17
C ASP A 135 13.39 14.98 17.71
N ARG A 136 14.54 15.21 18.35
CA ARG A 136 14.62 15.48 19.79
C ARG A 136 13.77 16.67 20.24
N ALA A 137 13.82 17.77 19.48
CA ALA A 137 13.13 19.00 19.84
C ALA A 137 11.60 18.80 19.78
N GLY A 138 11.11 18.14 18.72
CA GLY A 138 9.71 17.80 18.57
C GLY A 138 9.20 16.85 19.65
N LEU A 139 10.01 15.88 20.11
CA LEU A 139 9.66 15.01 21.23
C LEU A 139 9.49 15.79 22.53
N LEU A 140 10.46 16.64 22.88
CA LEU A 140 10.40 17.45 24.10
C LEU A 140 9.23 18.45 24.07
N GLU A 141 8.99 19.10 22.94
CA GLU A 141 7.86 20.02 22.77
C GLU A 141 6.52 19.30 22.99
N LYS A 142 6.37 18.08 22.45
CA LYS A 142 5.14 17.30 22.62
C LYS A 142 4.96 16.76 24.03
N LEU A 143 6.04 16.37 24.71
CA LEU A 143 5.99 16.02 26.13
C LEU A 143 5.60 17.23 26.99
N GLU A 144 6.12 18.42 26.67
CA GLU A 144 5.73 19.65 27.35
C GLU A 144 4.27 20.05 27.04
N ALA A 145 3.80 19.81 25.82
CA ALA A 145 2.39 20.00 25.47
C ALA A 145 1.50 19.06 26.28
N ALA A 146 1.86 17.77 26.37
CA ALA A 146 1.14 16.79 27.16
C ALA A 146 1.04 17.24 28.63
N ARG A 147 2.10 17.83 29.21
CA ARG A 147 2.10 18.42 30.56
C ARG A 147 1.03 19.50 30.75
N ARG A 148 0.79 20.33 29.75
CA ARG A 148 -0.12 21.50 29.85
C ARG A 148 -1.60 21.12 29.80
N ASP A 149 -1.92 19.88 29.47
CA ASP A 149 -3.29 19.41 29.43
C ASP A 149 -3.94 19.43 30.82
N ARG A 150 -5.22 19.77 30.85
CA ARG A 150 -5.99 19.95 32.09
C ARG A 150 -6.64 18.65 32.52
N LEU A 151 -5.83 17.69 32.94
CA LEU A 151 -6.34 16.53 33.63
C LEU A 151 -6.58 16.83 35.13
N PRO A 152 -7.51 16.11 35.79
CA PRO A 152 -7.68 16.20 37.23
C PRO A 152 -6.39 15.89 37.98
N SER A 153 -6.20 16.49 39.15
CA SER A 153 -5.06 16.15 40.00
C SER A 153 -5.05 14.66 40.35
N ARG A 154 -3.84 14.10 40.48
CA ARG A 154 -3.56 12.68 40.74
C ARG A 154 -3.90 11.71 39.58
N SER A 155 -4.18 12.25 38.40
CA SER A 155 -4.33 11.46 37.17
C SER A 155 -2.97 11.11 36.55
N ILE A 156 -2.93 10.01 35.81
CA ILE A 156 -1.78 9.60 35.00
C ILE A 156 -2.21 9.54 33.54
N LYS A 157 -1.45 10.21 32.69
CA LYS A 157 -1.54 10.08 31.24
C LYS A 157 -0.41 9.20 30.73
N HIS A 158 -0.74 8.24 29.87
CA HIS A 158 0.24 7.42 29.16
C HIS A 158 0.54 8.03 27.79
N VAL A 159 1.82 8.33 27.56
CA VAL A 159 2.33 8.91 26.32
C VAL A 159 2.95 7.81 25.47
N ILE A 160 2.42 7.65 24.25
CA ILE A 160 2.87 6.66 23.27
C ILE A 160 3.56 7.40 22.13
N VAL A 161 4.80 7.04 21.85
CA VAL A 161 5.59 7.70 20.80
C VAL A 161 5.44 6.94 19.48
N ARG A 162 5.07 7.66 18.42
CA ARG A 162 4.99 7.18 17.04
C ARG A 162 6.04 7.92 16.21
N ILE A 163 6.87 7.18 15.49
CA ILE A 163 7.94 7.73 14.64
C ILE A 163 7.51 7.65 13.18
N GLU A 164 7.57 8.79 12.50
CA GLU A 164 7.39 8.89 11.06
C GLU A 164 8.74 8.95 10.34
N SER A 165 8.96 7.98 9.44
CA SER A 165 10.12 7.96 8.56
C SER A 165 9.89 8.82 7.33
N PHE A 166 10.96 9.40 6.78
CA PHE A 166 10.92 10.27 5.59
C PHE A 166 10.31 9.63 4.32
N GLY A 167 10.15 8.29 4.29
CA GLY A 167 9.54 7.53 3.20
C GLY A 167 8.03 7.23 3.35
N GLY A 168 7.33 7.81 4.33
CA GLY A 168 5.89 7.61 4.54
C GLY A 168 5.51 6.37 5.35
N GLY A 169 6.50 5.66 5.91
CA GLY A 169 6.27 4.63 6.92
C GLY A 169 6.10 5.23 8.31
N SER A 170 5.13 4.75 9.08
CA SER A 170 4.94 5.09 10.48
C SER A 170 5.05 3.84 11.34
N ARG A 171 5.79 3.92 12.44
CA ARG A 171 5.93 2.83 13.42
C ARG A 171 5.86 3.37 14.84
N PHE A 172 5.48 2.54 15.79
CA PHE A 172 5.62 2.88 17.21
C PHE A 172 7.10 2.83 17.61
N ALA A 173 7.51 3.75 18.48
CA ALA A 173 8.86 3.81 19.00
C ALA A 173 9.12 2.64 19.95
N THR A 174 10.31 2.08 19.88
CA THR A 174 10.87 1.19 20.91
C THR A 174 11.51 2.03 22.00
N ILE A 175 11.81 1.41 23.16
CA ILE A 175 12.52 2.11 24.24
C ILE A 175 13.87 2.64 23.78
N LYS A 176 14.54 1.88 22.90
CA LYS A 176 15.81 2.29 22.29
C LYS A 176 15.65 3.59 21.51
N ASP A 177 14.64 3.67 20.64
CA ASP A 177 14.40 4.88 19.84
C ASP A 177 14.14 6.11 20.73
N VAL A 178 13.36 5.94 21.81
CA VAL A 178 13.06 7.04 22.74
C VAL A 178 14.32 7.50 23.46
N MET A 179 15.10 6.57 24.01
CA MET A 179 16.33 6.88 24.76
C MET A 179 17.39 7.52 23.87
N GLU A 180 17.54 7.04 22.63
CA GLU A 180 18.44 7.63 21.63
C GLU A 180 17.97 9.01 21.18
N THR A 181 16.67 9.21 20.91
CA THR A 181 16.10 10.51 20.54
C THR A 181 16.27 11.55 21.67
N LEU A 182 16.15 11.12 22.93
CA LEU A 182 16.39 11.99 24.08
C LEU A 182 17.88 12.25 24.36
N ASP A 183 18.78 11.55 23.65
CA ASP A 183 20.23 11.62 23.79
C ASP A 183 20.70 11.22 25.20
N PHE A 184 20.13 10.12 25.72
CA PHE A 184 20.46 9.57 27.03
C PHE A 184 21.74 8.74 26.99
N LYS A 185 22.67 9.01 27.91
CA LYS A 185 23.94 8.30 28.03
C LYS A 185 23.80 7.05 28.89
N THR A 186 22.99 6.12 28.41
CA THR A 186 22.77 4.84 29.11
C THR A 186 24.06 4.00 29.15
N PRO A 187 24.29 3.22 30.23
CA PRO A 187 25.41 2.29 30.29
C PRO A 187 25.35 1.22 29.19
N ASN A 188 26.52 0.79 28.70
CA ASN A 188 26.64 -0.29 27.72
C ASN A 188 25.92 -1.56 28.22
N GLY A 189 25.09 -2.17 27.38
CA GLY A 189 24.34 -3.37 27.76
C GLY A 189 22.98 -3.08 28.41
N PHE A 190 22.66 -1.82 28.76
CA PHE A 190 21.41 -1.47 29.43
C PHE A 190 20.21 -1.69 28.54
N LEU A 191 20.21 -1.10 27.34
CA LEU A 191 19.08 -1.20 26.40
C LEU A 191 18.85 -2.64 25.92
N GLU A 192 19.92 -3.42 25.76
CA GLU A 192 19.81 -4.85 25.40
C GLU A 192 19.12 -5.68 26.48
N ASN A 193 19.19 -5.24 27.74
CA ASN A 193 18.56 -5.88 28.89
C ASN A 193 17.08 -5.47 29.09
N LEU A 194 16.55 -4.57 28.27
CA LEU A 194 15.15 -4.17 28.29
C LEU A 194 14.35 -4.95 27.25
N ASN A 195 13.06 -5.17 27.55
CA ASN A 195 12.09 -5.56 26.53
C ASN A 195 11.59 -4.33 25.76
N ASP A 196 11.00 -4.58 24.59
CA ASP A 196 10.50 -3.50 23.72
C ASP A 196 9.28 -2.77 24.29
N LYS A 197 8.59 -3.38 25.26
CA LYS A 197 7.42 -2.79 25.91
C LYS A 197 7.85 -1.89 27.08
N PHE A 198 7.44 -0.64 27.02
CA PHE A 198 7.70 0.39 28.03
C PHE A 198 6.50 1.35 28.10
N ASP A 199 6.35 2.03 29.24
CA ASP A 199 5.39 3.12 29.38
C ASP A 199 6.13 4.42 29.74
N ILE A 200 5.75 5.52 29.07
CA ILE A 200 6.10 6.89 29.47
C ILE A 200 4.85 7.51 30.09
N LEU A 201 4.97 7.96 31.33
CA LEU A 201 3.83 8.37 32.12
C LEU A 201 4.01 9.81 32.59
N VAL A 202 2.95 10.62 32.43
CA VAL A 202 2.88 11.98 32.95
C VAL A 202 1.86 12.00 34.09
N TYR A 203 2.30 12.45 35.27
CA TYR A 203 1.49 12.54 36.48
C TYR A 203 1.14 13.98 36.79
N TYR A 204 -0.15 14.28 36.96
CA TYR A 204 -0.62 15.65 37.19
C TYR A 204 -0.77 15.94 38.68
N ARG A 205 0.00 16.90 39.17
CA ARG A 205 -0.10 17.45 40.53
C ARG A 205 -0.91 18.75 40.50
N PRO A 206 -1.37 19.25 41.66
CA PRO A 206 -2.08 20.53 41.74
C PRO A 206 -1.26 21.73 41.24
N ASP A 207 0.06 21.65 41.34
CA ASP A 207 1.04 22.72 41.12
C ASP A 207 1.95 22.48 39.90
N GLY A 208 1.85 21.33 39.23
CA GLY A 208 2.68 20.99 38.07
C GLY A 208 2.42 19.58 37.57
N ALA A 209 3.39 19.02 36.85
CA ALA A 209 3.36 17.61 36.48
C ALA A 209 4.74 16.97 36.64
N ASP A 210 4.74 15.65 36.79
CA ASP A 210 5.95 14.83 36.85
C ASP A 210 5.95 13.82 35.71
N ILE A 211 7.13 13.28 35.41
CA ILE A 211 7.29 12.23 34.43
C ILE A 211 7.90 10.99 35.07
N GLY A 212 7.58 9.86 34.48
CA GLY A 212 8.02 8.56 34.96
C GLY A 212 8.07 7.57 33.83
N PHE A 213 8.92 6.57 34.02
CA PHE A 213 9.13 5.48 33.09
C PHE A 213 8.88 4.17 33.80
N LEU A 214 8.20 3.27 33.10
CA LEU A 214 8.01 1.91 33.52
C LEU A 214 8.56 0.99 32.44
N LEU A 215 9.68 0.34 32.75
CA LEU A 215 10.50 -0.42 31.81
C LEU A 215 10.46 -1.89 32.21
N GLU A 216 10.17 -2.78 31.27
CA GLU A 216 10.23 -4.22 31.52
C GLU A 216 11.65 -4.77 31.30
N LEU A 217 12.14 -5.51 32.29
CA LEU A 217 13.50 -6.03 32.37
C LEU A 217 13.56 -7.50 31.95
N LYS A 218 14.66 -7.89 31.30
CA LYS A 218 15.01 -9.30 31.05
C LYS A 218 15.73 -9.93 32.25
N ASP A 219 16.70 -9.21 32.81
CA ASP A 219 17.50 -9.62 33.97
C ASP A 219 17.62 -8.47 34.98
N HIS A 220 17.01 -8.63 36.15
CA HIS A 220 16.98 -7.60 37.18
C HIS A 220 18.34 -7.32 37.83
N GLU A 221 19.22 -8.33 37.97
CA GLU A 221 20.54 -8.13 38.61
C GLU A 221 21.43 -7.31 37.70
N ARG A 222 21.42 -7.62 36.39
CA ARG A 222 22.12 -6.81 35.39
C ARG A 222 21.55 -5.41 35.29
N ALA A 223 20.22 -5.27 35.29
CA ALA A 223 19.57 -3.96 35.25
C ALA A 223 19.97 -3.10 36.44
N PHE A 224 19.99 -3.68 37.65
CA PHE A 224 20.42 -2.98 38.85
C PHE A 224 21.89 -2.53 38.75
N ALA A 225 22.79 -3.41 38.31
CA ALA A 225 24.20 -3.06 38.10
C ALA A 225 24.38 -1.93 37.08
N HIS A 226 23.61 -1.94 35.98
CA HIS A 226 23.61 -0.85 35.01
C HIS A 226 23.07 0.45 35.63
N MET A 227 21.97 0.41 36.37
CA MET A 227 21.42 1.61 37.03
C MET A 227 22.44 2.25 37.98
N LEU A 228 23.16 1.46 38.78
CA LEU A 228 24.26 1.95 39.62
C LEU A 228 25.35 2.64 38.79
N GLY A 229 25.69 2.07 37.63
CA GLY A 229 26.65 2.67 36.70
C GLY A 229 26.12 3.96 36.04
N TRP A 230 24.80 4.12 35.92
CA TRP A 230 24.15 5.28 35.31
C TRP A 230 24.01 6.46 36.28
N GLU A 231 24.04 6.24 37.60
CA GLU A 231 23.86 7.28 38.63
C GLU A 231 24.69 8.55 38.41
N LYS A 232 25.91 8.40 37.84
CA LYS A 232 26.80 9.53 37.53
C LYS A 232 26.28 10.48 36.43
N ASP A 233 25.52 9.97 35.47
CA ASP A 233 25.09 10.70 34.27
C ASP A 233 23.56 10.91 34.22
N ILE A 234 22.79 10.06 34.93
CA ILE A 234 21.32 9.99 34.81
C ILE A 234 20.61 11.30 35.20
N MET A 235 21.16 12.06 36.15
CA MET A 235 20.62 13.39 36.48
C MET A 235 20.67 14.35 35.30
N LEU A 236 21.77 14.30 34.54
CA LEU A 236 21.98 15.19 33.39
C LEU A 236 21.14 14.74 32.19
N ASP A 237 20.96 13.43 32.01
CA ASP A 237 20.10 12.88 30.97
C ASP A 237 18.64 13.32 31.18
N PHE A 238 18.16 13.28 32.42
CA PHE A 238 16.78 13.68 32.76
C PHE A 238 16.56 15.20 32.87
N ARG A 239 17.58 16.05 32.72
CA ARG A 239 17.49 17.50 33.00
C ARG A 239 16.33 18.21 32.28
N ASN A 240 16.00 17.80 31.06
CA ASN A 240 14.94 18.40 30.24
C ASN A 240 13.55 17.81 30.55
N LEU A 241 13.48 16.81 31.42
CA LEU A 241 12.27 16.09 31.79
C LEU A 241 11.70 16.51 33.14
N TYR A 242 12.39 17.37 33.89
CA TYR A 242 11.90 17.92 35.16
C TYR A 242 10.95 19.10 34.98
N PHE A 243 10.52 19.40 33.75
CA PHE A 243 9.52 20.38 33.34
C PHE A 243 9.63 21.81 33.93
N ASP A 244 9.43 21.94 35.24
CA ASP A 244 9.37 23.19 36.00
C ASP A 244 10.66 23.45 36.81
N ALA A 245 11.60 22.48 36.86
CA ALA A 245 12.86 22.62 37.59
C ALA A 245 14.07 22.66 36.65
N ASP A 246 14.87 23.72 36.78
CA ASP A 246 16.20 23.79 36.17
C ASP A 246 17.18 22.94 36.97
N VAL A 247 17.37 21.71 36.51
CA VAL A 247 18.27 20.75 37.13
C VAL A 247 19.68 20.94 36.59
N THR A 248 20.53 21.54 37.43
CA THR A 248 21.98 21.49 37.25
C THR A 248 22.51 20.29 38.02
N GLN A 249 23.53 19.61 37.47
CA GLN A 249 24.06 18.36 38.01
C GLN A 249 24.49 18.58 39.48
N PRO A 250 23.75 18.05 40.47
CA PRO A 250 24.12 18.27 41.86
C PRO A 250 25.29 17.35 42.20
N LEU A 251 26.17 17.76 43.11
CA LEU A 251 27.12 16.86 43.80
C LEU A 251 26.40 15.90 44.78
N LEU A 252 25.09 15.69 44.62
CA LEU A 252 24.26 14.94 45.54
C LEU A 252 24.39 13.45 45.26
N LEU A 253 24.58 12.69 46.32
CA LEU A 253 24.69 11.25 46.28
C LEU A 253 23.29 10.63 46.33
N PHE A 254 23.12 9.52 45.60
CA PHE A 254 21.95 8.68 45.76
C PHE A 254 21.88 8.12 47.19
N THR A 255 20.66 8.10 47.72
CA THR A 255 20.35 7.54 49.04
C THR A 255 19.36 6.40 48.87
N ASP A 256 19.52 5.37 49.70
CA ASP A 256 18.59 4.25 49.75
C ASP A 256 17.40 4.64 50.64
N ASN A 257 16.20 4.51 50.08
CA ASN A 257 14.92 4.74 50.74
C ASN A 257 14.01 3.53 50.55
N VAL A 258 12.99 3.41 51.41
CA VAL A 258 12.00 2.34 51.31
C VAL A 258 10.63 2.96 51.07
N VAL A 259 10.03 2.68 49.92
CA VAL A 259 8.70 3.15 49.54
C VAL A 259 7.81 1.95 49.35
N ARG A 260 6.71 1.85 50.10
CA ARG A 260 5.77 0.70 50.08
C ARG A 260 6.47 -0.67 50.19
N ASN A 261 7.46 -0.77 51.09
CA ASN A 261 8.26 -1.97 51.32
C ASN A 261 9.07 -2.44 50.08
N ILE A 262 9.47 -1.48 49.24
CA ILE A 262 10.34 -1.69 48.08
C ILE A 262 11.53 -0.76 48.22
N ASP A 263 12.72 -1.30 47.99
CA ASP A 263 13.96 -0.52 48.00
C ASP A 263 14.00 0.39 46.77
N VAL A 264 14.12 1.69 47.03
CA VAL A 264 14.15 2.76 46.02
C VAL A 264 15.39 3.59 46.27
N ARG A 265 16.12 3.89 45.20
CA ARG A 265 17.26 4.80 45.25
C ARG A 265 16.82 6.16 44.76
N SER A 266 17.06 7.18 45.56
CA SER A 266 16.59 8.53 45.29
C SER A 266 17.64 9.59 45.57
N VAL A 267 17.59 10.66 44.81
CA VAL A 267 18.36 11.87 45.04
C VAL A 267 17.41 13.06 45.05
N PRO A 268 17.34 13.84 46.15
CA PRO A 268 16.55 15.07 46.20
C PRO A 268 17.24 16.13 45.35
N LEU A 269 16.49 16.89 44.55
CA LEU A 269 17.08 17.96 43.71
C LEU A 269 16.74 19.33 44.26
N GLN A 270 15.44 19.62 44.42
CA GLN A 270 14.91 20.90 44.90
C GLN A 270 13.62 20.62 45.70
N GLU A 271 12.98 21.66 46.22
CA GLU A 271 11.69 21.53 46.90
C GLU A 271 10.68 20.82 45.99
N HIS A 272 10.17 19.67 46.44
CA HIS A 272 9.19 18.82 45.74
C HIS A 272 9.64 18.13 44.44
N THR A 273 10.92 18.19 44.09
CA THR A 273 11.50 17.51 42.92
C THR A 273 12.59 16.53 43.36
N THR A 274 12.41 15.26 43.04
CA THR A 274 13.31 14.18 43.47
C THR A 274 13.39 13.15 42.36
N PHE A 275 14.60 12.72 42.04
CA PHE A 275 14.74 11.59 41.12
C PHE A 275 14.79 10.30 41.91
N SER A 276 13.89 9.38 41.59
CA SER A 276 13.77 8.11 42.27
C SER A 276 13.70 6.98 41.25
N TYR A 277 14.41 5.88 41.52
CA TYR A 277 14.27 4.65 40.76
C TYR A 277 14.25 3.41 41.65
N GLY A 278 13.54 2.37 41.21
CA GLY A 278 13.41 1.12 41.95
C GLY A 278 13.04 -0.05 41.04
N ILE A 279 13.26 -1.28 41.52
CA ILE A 279 12.92 -2.49 40.79
C ILE A 279 11.75 -3.18 41.49
N PHE A 280 10.60 -3.21 40.82
CA PHE A 280 9.41 -3.91 41.29
C PHE A 280 9.33 -5.34 40.77
N ALA A 281 9.02 -6.27 41.67
CA ALA A 281 8.79 -7.68 41.38
C ALA A 281 9.91 -8.36 40.54
N LYS A 282 11.15 -7.83 40.61
CA LYS A 282 12.30 -8.29 39.80
C LYS A 282 12.06 -8.28 38.28
N ARG A 283 11.08 -7.49 37.81
CA ARG A 283 10.67 -7.45 36.40
C ARG A 283 10.51 -6.04 35.87
N PHE A 284 10.17 -5.07 36.70
CA PHE A 284 9.89 -3.71 36.26
C PHE A 284 10.86 -2.74 36.89
N LEU A 285 11.61 -2.00 36.07
CA LEU A 285 12.33 -0.82 36.50
C LEU A 285 11.39 0.37 36.43
N ILE A 286 11.29 1.08 37.56
CA ILE A 286 10.44 2.25 37.73
C ILE A 286 11.37 3.42 37.92
N ILE A 287 11.12 4.50 37.18
CA ILE A 287 11.82 5.77 37.33
C ILE A 287 10.75 6.85 37.48
N ALA A 288 10.93 7.77 38.42
CA ALA A 288 10.01 8.89 38.63
C ALA A 288 10.78 10.17 39.02
N THR A 289 10.26 11.32 38.60
CA THR A 289 10.82 12.65 38.93
C THR A 289 10.21 13.29 40.18
N SER A 290 9.38 12.55 40.93
CA SER A 290 8.96 12.95 42.29
C SER A 290 8.68 11.75 43.19
N ASP A 291 8.82 11.97 44.51
CA ASP A 291 8.51 10.96 45.52
C ASP A 291 7.02 10.63 45.58
N GLU A 292 6.16 11.63 45.40
CA GLU A 292 4.72 11.42 45.32
C GLU A 292 4.39 10.51 44.12
N PHE A 293 5.00 10.76 42.96
CA PHE A 293 4.71 9.94 41.80
C PHE A 293 5.25 8.51 41.96
N MET A 294 6.44 8.34 42.55
CA MET A 294 6.97 7.02 42.89
C MET A 294 6.00 6.24 43.80
N ASP A 295 5.45 6.87 44.84
CA ASP A 295 4.46 6.23 45.71
C ASP A 295 3.18 5.83 44.96
N VAL A 296 2.70 6.68 44.06
CA VAL A 296 1.51 6.40 43.23
C VAL A 296 1.76 5.25 42.25
N LEU A 297 2.91 5.23 41.57
CA LEU A 297 3.28 4.15 40.63
C LEU A 297 3.34 2.81 41.33
N LEU A 298 4.06 2.75 42.46
CA LEU A 298 4.15 1.54 43.28
C LEU A 298 2.78 1.13 43.83
N GLY A 299 1.96 2.09 44.25
CA GLY A 299 0.58 1.83 44.68
C GLY A 299 -0.25 1.17 43.59
N ARG A 300 -0.22 1.69 42.35
CA ARG A 300 -0.97 1.13 41.21
C ARG A 300 -0.46 -0.26 40.82
N LEU A 301 0.86 -0.48 40.81
CA LEU A 301 1.48 -1.77 40.52
C LEU A 301 1.14 -2.85 41.56
N LEU A 302 1.03 -2.48 42.83
CA LEU A 302 0.64 -3.41 43.89
C LEU A 302 -0.84 -3.81 43.79
N VAL A 303 -1.72 -2.89 43.38
CA VAL A 303 -3.16 -3.14 43.23
C VAL A 303 -3.46 -3.97 41.97
N ALA A 304 -2.82 -3.62 40.87
CA ALA A 304 -3.03 -4.27 39.57
C ALA A 304 -1.68 -4.63 38.94
N PRO A 305 -1.02 -5.69 39.42
CA PRO A 305 0.27 -6.10 38.88
C PRO A 305 0.13 -6.52 37.41
N PRO A 306 0.93 -5.95 36.50
CA PRO A 306 0.94 -6.36 35.10
C PRO A 306 1.26 -7.85 34.97
N ARG A 307 0.46 -8.55 34.16
CA ARG A 307 0.65 -9.97 33.85
C ARG A 307 1.65 -10.14 32.72
#